data_AF-A0A817TL97-F1
#
_entry.id   AF-A0A817TL97-F1
#
_cell.length_a   1.000
_cell.length_b   1.000
_cell.length_c   1.000
_cell.angle_alpha   90.00
_cell.angle_beta   90.00
_cell.angle_gamma   90.00
#
_symmetry.space_group_name_H-M   'P 1'
#
loop_
_entity.id
_entity.type
_entity.pdbx_description
1 polymer ?
#
loop_
_entity_poly.entity_id
_entity_poly.type
_entity_poly.pdbx_seq_one_letter_code
_entity_poly.pdbx_strand_id
1 'polypeptide(L)'
;MLPILPPDEINNAFCNIIEDLSNIHVKFWKLTDYILETYIEEPIYPRSFWNLFDLLGIRPKTNNHIEGYHGQLNSHCPTHPTIWSWIRYIQEAEESVMIRLEQEHAQQRTTRPKRLTSVNNENILVQAKEDYLNGLLDLDGYQKRLRSLCYRYIHISDTSDKDDEDYEPKHS
;
A
#
# COMPACT_ATOMS: atom_id res chain seq x y z
N MET A 1 -6.36 -4.56 6.06
CA MET A 1 -7.36 -5.59 5.69
C MET A 1 -8.72 -4.98 5.34
N LEU A 2 -9.25 -4.04 6.14
CA LEU A 2 -10.54 -3.39 5.90
C LEU A 2 -10.77 -2.88 4.45
N PRO A 3 -9.79 -2.26 3.76
CA PRO A 3 -10.01 -1.73 2.41
C PRO A 3 -10.31 -2.81 1.37
N ILE A 4 -9.99 -4.06 1.63
CA ILE A 4 -10.14 -5.16 0.67
C ILE A 4 -11.25 -6.13 1.08
N LEU A 5 -12.10 -5.75 2.03
CA LEU A 5 -13.30 -6.50 2.38
C LEU A 5 -14.50 -5.99 1.58
N PRO A 6 -15.51 -6.85 1.34
CA PRO A 6 -16.80 -6.41 0.83
C PRO A 6 -17.34 -5.23 1.65
N PRO A 7 -17.84 -4.15 1.03
CA PRO A 7 -18.27 -2.93 1.72
C PRO A 7 -19.28 -3.16 2.85
N ASP A 8 -20.17 -4.14 2.68
CA ASP A 8 -21.22 -4.49 3.64
C ASP A 8 -20.66 -5.18 4.89
N GLU A 9 -19.54 -5.87 4.76
CA GLU A 9 -18.92 -6.66 5.85
C GLU A 9 -17.93 -5.85 6.69
N ILE A 10 -17.62 -4.61 6.29
CA ILE A 10 -16.62 -3.77 6.96
C ILE A 10 -16.97 -3.52 8.44
N ASN A 11 -18.25 -3.27 8.74
CA ASN A 11 -18.68 -2.99 10.11
C ASN A 11 -18.48 -4.22 11.01
N ASN A 12 -19.02 -5.36 10.57
CA ASN A 12 -18.89 -6.63 11.30
C ASN A 12 -17.43 -7.02 11.51
N ALA A 13 -16.61 -6.89 10.47
CA ALA A 13 -15.18 -7.19 10.55
C ALA A 13 -14.45 -6.24 11.51
N PHE A 14 -14.83 -4.96 11.57
CA PHE A 14 -14.20 -4.01 12.49
C PHE A 14 -14.61 -4.24 13.94
N CYS A 15 -15.87 -4.60 14.22
CA CYS A 15 -16.31 -4.99 15.56
C CYS A 15 -15.47 -6.17 16.08
N ASN A 16 -15.29 -7.22 15.27
CA ASN A 16 -14.45 -8.36 15.63
C ASN A 16 -13.00 -7.94 15.91
N ILE A 17 -12.45 -6.99 15.13
CA ILE A 17 -11.10 -6.46 15.35
C ILE A 17 -11.00 -5.70 16.67
N ILE A 18 -12.00 -4.89 17.02
CA ILE A 18 -12.03 -4.17 18.30
C ILE A 18 -12.09 -5.18 19.45
N GLU A 19 -12.94 -6.19 19.36
CA GLU A 19 -13.04 -7.25 20.37
C GLU A 19 -11.69 -7.96 20.56
N ASP A 20 -11.03 -8.37 19.46
CA ASP A 20 -9.71 -8.99 19.49
C ASP A 20 -8.65 -8.05 20.12
N LEU A 21 -8.62 -6.77 19.74
CA LEU A 21 -7.63 -5.79 20.19
C LEU A 21 -7.86 -5.30 21.62
N SER A 22 -9.11 -5.24 22.08
CA SER A 22 -9.49 -4.82 23.44
C SER A 22 -8.85 -5.73 24.51
N ASN A 23 -8.59 -6.99 24.15
CA ASN A 23 -7.94 -7.98 25.00
C ASN A 23 -6.40 -7.84 25.03
N ILE A 24 -5.81 -7.03 24.15
CA ILE A 24 -4.35 -6.96 23.96
C ILE A 24 -3.75 -5.74 24.67
N HIS A 25 -4.20 -4.52 24.37
CA HIS A 25 -3.59 -3.31 24.96
C HIS A 25 -4.43 -2.04 24.82
N VAL A 26 -4.57 -1.29 25.92
CA VAL A 26 -5.33 -0.01 26.01
C VAL A 26 -4.87 1.07 25.02
N LYS A 27 -3.60 1.03 24.59
CA LYS A 27 -3.03 1.98 23.60
C LYS A 27 -3.73 1.93 22.24
N PHE A 28 -4.43 0.85 21.91
CA PHE A 28 -5.14 0.75 20.63
C PHE A 28 -6.45 1.54 20.62
N TRP A 29 -7.00 1.94 21.77
CA TRP A 29 -8.28 2.64 21.84
C TRP A 29 -8.29 3.94 21.04
N LYS A 30 -7.24 4.77 21.19
CA LYS A 30 -7.14 6.02 20.38
C LYS A 30 -7.13 5.77 18.88
N LEU A 31 -6.52 4.66 18.44
CA LEU A 31 -6.49 4.29 17.03
C LEU A 31 -7.84 3.76 16.57
N THR A 32 -8.50 2.92 17.39
CA THR A 32 -9.83 2.39 17.06
C THR A 32 -10.87 3.49 17.02
N ASP A 33 -10.85 4.43 17.98
CA ASP A 33 -11.76 5.58 18.02
C ASP A 33 -11.60 6.43 16.76
N TYR A 34 -10.36 6.76 16.39
CA TYR A 34 -10.08 7.50 15.17
C TYR A 34 -10.60 6.78 13.91
N ILE A 35 -10.36 5.47 13.78
CA ILE A 35 -10.82 4.71 12.61
C ILE A 35 -12.35 4.67 12.58
N LEU A 36 -12.98 4.46 13.73
CA LEU A 36 -14.42 4.37 13.87
C LEU A 36 -15.08 5.67 13.42
N GLU A 37 -14.66 6.81 13.97
CA GLU A 37 -15.18 8.14 13.65
C GLU A 37 -14.86 8.61 12.22
N THR A 38 -13.70 8.22 11.69
CA THR A 38 -13.25 8.74 10.39
C THR A 38 -13.80 7.92 9.21
N TYR A 39 -13.94 6.60 9.39
CA TYR A 39 -14.15 5.67 8.27
C TYR A 39 -15.38 4.77 8.41
N ILE A 40 -15.98 4.64 9.59
CA ILE A 40 -16.99 3.60 9.85
C ILE A 40 -18.33 4.19 10.28
N GLU A 41 -18.38 4.89 11.40
CA GLU A 41 -19.55 5.60 11.92
C GLU A 41 -19.55 7.03 11.37
N GLU A 42 -20.61 7.40 10.65
CA GLU A 42 -20.74 8.71 9.98
C GLU A 42 -19.45 9.18 9.26
N PRO A 43 -18.97 8.39 8.30
CA PRO A 43 -17.60 8.52 7.82
C PRO A 43 -17.36 9.86 7.13
N ILE A 44 -16.32 10.58 7.58
CA ILE A 44 -15.78 11.77 6.91
C ILE A 44 -15.38 11.41 5.47
N TYR A 45 -14.81 10.23 5.28
CA TYR A 45 -14.45 9.70 3.97
C TYR A 45 -15.34 8.52 3.59
N PRO A 46 -16.18 8.65 2.55
CA PRO A 46 -17.12 7.60 2.16
C PRO A 46 -16.36 6.33 1.73
N ARG A 47 -16.97 5.16 1.95
CA ARG A 47 -16.35 3.85 1.63
C ARG A 47 -15.89 3.74 0.18
N SER A 48 -16.63 4.32 -0.76
CA SER A 48 -16.26 4.36 -2.18
C SER A 48 -14.91 5.06 -2.45
N PHE A 49 -14.45 5.92 -1.53
CA PHE A 49 -13.18 6.62 -1.67
C PHE A 49 -11.98 5.72 -1.37
N TRP A 50 -12.09 4.86 -0.35
CA TRP A 50 -10.96 4.10 0.20
C TRP A 50 -11.09 2.58 0.09
N ASN A 51 -12.29 2.05 -0.11
CA ASN A 51 -12.49 0.63 -0.36
C ASN A 51 -11.97 0.27 -1.76
N LEU A 52 -11.25 -0.84 -1.82
CA LEU A 52 -10.55 -1.36 -2.99
C LEU A 52 -11.07 -2.73 -3.40
N PHE A 53 -12.12 -3.26 -2.77
CA PHE A 53 -12.62 -4.61 -3.05
C PHE A 53 -12.95 -4.80 -4.53
N ASP A 54 -13.66 -3.84 -5.12
CA ASP A 54 -14.00 -3.86 -6.54
C ASP A 54 -12.82 -3.54 -7.46
N LEU A 55 -11.80 -2.86 -6.93
CA LEU A 55 -10.60 -2.46 -7.66
C LEU A 55 -9.43 -3.45 -7.53
N LEU A 56 -9.65 -4.59 -6.85
CA LEU A 56 -8.65 -5.65 -6.71
C LEU A 56 -8.21 -6.16 -8.09
N GLY A 57 -6.92 -6.03 -8.40
CA GLY A 57 -6.33 -6.45 -9.68
C GLY A 57 -6.32 -5.37 -10.77
N ILE A 58 -6.98 -4.23 -10.52
CA ILE A 58 -7.06 -3.11 -11.47
C ILE A 58 -6.15 -1.96 -11.03
N ARG A 59 -6.23 -1.56 -9.75
CA ARG A 59 -5.47 -0.42 -9.22
C ARG A 59 -4.23 -0.88 -8.45
N PRO A 60 -3.05 -0.26 -8.67
CA PRO A 60 -1.90 -0.51 -7.80
C PRO A 60 -2.25 -0.13 -6.36
N LYS A 61 -2.09 -1.10 -5.46
CA LYS A 61 -2.55 -1.02 -4.07
C LYS A 61 -1.57 -0.28 -3.15
N THR A 62 -0.37 0.01 -3.63
CA THR A 62 0.74 0.46 -2.77
C THR A 62 0.95 1.96 -2.83
N ASN A 63 1.18 2.56 -1.65
CA ASN A 63 1.66 3.94 -1.53
C ASN A 63 3.17 4.05 -1.83
N ASN A 64 3.85 3.00 -2.29
CA ASN A 64 5.30 2.98 -2.55
C ASN A 64 5.80 4.19 -3.36
N HIS A 65 4.98 4.68 -4.29
CA HIS A 65 5.30 5.88 -5.06
C HIS A 65 5.31 7.16 -4.20
N ILE A 66 4.35 7.30 -3.28
CA ILE A 66 4.25 8.40 -2.31
C ILE A 66 5.34 8.26 -1.25
N GLU A 67 5.56 7.05 -0.70
CA GLU A 67 6.63 6.78 0.27
C GLU A 67 8.01 7.03 -0.34
N GLY A 68 8.25 6.55 -1.56
CA GLY A 68 9.48 6.79 -2.29
C GLY A 68 9.70 8.28 -2.57
N TYR A 69 8.64 9.00 -2.96
CA TYR A 69 8.69 10.45 -3.12
C TYR A 69 9.02 11.16 -1.80
N HIS A 70 8.34 10.84 -0.71
CA HIS A 70 8.64 11.43 0.60
C HIS A 70 10.04 11.06 1.12
N GLY A 71 10.52 9.86 0.82
CA GLY A 71 11.89 9.44 1.13
C GLY A 71 12.92 10.29 0.39
N GLN A 72 12.72 10.51 -0.91
CA GLN A 72 13.56 11.41 -1.71
C GLN A 72 13.46 12.86 -1.24
N LEU A 73 12.26 13.31 -0.88
CA LEU A 73 12.04 14.65 -0.33
C LEU A 73 12.83 14.84 0.97
N ASN A 74 12.70 13.88 1.90
CA ASN A 74 13.38 13.92 3.19
C ASN A 74 14.90 13.81 3.06
N SER A 75 15.42 13.13 2.04
CA SER A 75 16.86 13.07 1.80
C SER A 75 17.43 14.37 1.21
N HIS A 76 16.65 15.09 0.40
CA HIS A 76 17.09 16.34 -0.23
C HIS A 76 16.79 17.58 0.62
N CYS A 77 15.74 17.53 1.44
CA CYS A 77 15.32 18.63 2.30
C CYS A 77 15.59 18.28 3.77
N PRO A 78 16.68 18.80 4.38
CA PRO A 78 16.89 18.67 5.82
C PRO A 78 15.76 19.36 6.60
N THR A 79 15.64 19.12 7.90
CA THR A 79 14.57 19.63 8.79
C THR A 79 14.30 21.13 8.66
N HIS A 80 15.30 21.92 8.23
CA HIS A 80 15.16 23.34 7.91
C HIS A 80 15.88 23.67 6.59
N PRO A 81 15.27 23.42 5.43
CA PRO A 81 15.89 23.76 4.16
C PRO A 81 15.83 25.28 3.97
N THR A 82 16.85 25.84 3.32
CA THR A 82 16.74 27.22 2.82
C THR A 82 15.70 27.28 1.70
N ILE A 83 15.09 28.44 1.49
CA ILE A 83 14.13 28.61 0.38
C ILE A 83 14.76 28.30 -0.99
N TRP A 84 16.06 28.55 -1.14
CA TRP A 84 16.81 28.26 -2.37
C TRP A 84 17.03 26.76 -2.59
N SER A 85 17.34 26.00 -1.54
CA SER A 85 17.43 24.53 -1.64
C SER A 85 16.07 23.90 -1.97
N TRP A 86 14.98 24.46 -1.43
CA TRP A 86 13.63 24.03 -1.74
C TRP A 86 13.27 24.29 -3.21
N ILE A 87 13.53 25.50 -3.71
CA ILE A 87 13.27 25.85 -5.11
C ILE A 87 14.07 24.95 -6.06
N ARG A 88 15.36 24.70 -5.75
CA ARG A 88 16.20 23.82 -6.56
C ARG A 88 15.63 22.39 -6.62
N TYR A 89 15.22 21.84 -5.48
CA TYR A 89 14.61 20.52 -5.44
C TYR A 89 13.34 20.45 -6.30
N ILE A 90 12.47 21.46 -6.25
CA ILE A 90 11.27 21.50 -7.09
C ILE A 90 11.64 21.48 -8.58
N GLN A 91 12.63 22.28 -8.99
CA GLN A 91 13.08 22.34 -10.38
C GLN A 91 13.64 20.97 -10.85
N GLU A 92 14.47 20.33 -10.03
CA GLU A 92 15.03 19.00 -10.31
C GLU A 92 13.92 17.93 -10.38
N ALA A 93 12.94 17.99 -9.46
CA ALA A 93 11.80 17.08 -9.45
C ALA A 93 10.94 17.26 -10.72
N GLU A 94 10.66 18.50 -11.13
CA GLU A 94 9.92 18.80 -12.36
C GLU A 94 10.66 18.28 -13.60
N GLU A 95 11.96 18.55 -13.70
CA GLU A 95 12.79 18.06 -14.82
C GLU A 95 12.75 16.53 -14.93
N SER A 96 12.86 15.82 -13.79
CA SER A 96 12.78 14.35 -13.77
C SER A 96 11.42 13.82 -14.27
N VAL A 97 10.33 14.52 -13.96
CA VAL A 97 8.97 14.16 -14.40
C VAL A 97 8.82 14.43 -15.89
N MET A 98 9.32 15.56 -16.39
CA MET A 98 9.27 15.91 -17.80
C MET A 98 10.04 14.90 -18.66
N ILE A 99 11.27 14.54 -18.27
CA ILE A 99 12.06 13.50 -18.94
C ILE A 99 11.28 12.18 -18.97
N ARG A 100 10.64 11.81 -17.86
CA ARG A 100 9.85 10.58 -17.79
C ARG A 100 8.64 10.62 -18.72
N LEU A 101 7.93 11.75 -18.80
CA LEU A 101 6.80 11.92 -19.72
C LEU A 101 7.25 11.78 -21.18
N GLU A 102 8.36 12.43 -21.55
CA GLU A 102 8.92 12.33 -22.91
C GLU A 102 9.30 10.89 -23.29
N GLN A 103 9.92 10.15 -22.36
CA GLN A 103 10.25 8.73 -22.57
C GLN A 103 9.01 7.85 -22.71
N GLU A 104 7.95 8.12 -21.94
CA GLU A 104 6.66 7.44 -22.05
C GLU A 104 5.99 7.73 -23.41
N HIS A 105 6.00 8.99 -23.85
CA HIS A 105 5.50 9.40 -25.17
C HIS A 105 6.27 8.77 -26.33
N ALA A 106 7.59 8.62 -26.19
CA ALA A 106 8.44 8.00 -27.19
C ALA A 106 8.32 6.46 -27.23
N GLN A 107 7.49 5.84 -26.37
CA GLN A 107 7.39 4.38 -26.19
C GLN A 107 8.74 3.69 -25.88
N GLN A 108 9.75 4.45 -25.46
CA GLN A 108 11.11 3.95 -25.22
C GLN A 108 11.24 3.23 -23.88
N ARG A 109 10.14 3.05 -23.15
CA ARG A 109 10.17 2.50 -21.81
C ARG A 109 10.19 0.97 -21.85
N THR A 110 11.31 0.38 -21.42
CA THR A 110 11.30 -0.97 -20.85
C THR A 110 10.89 -0.84 -19.39
N THR A 111 9.58 -0.87 -19.12
CA THR A 111 9.13 -0.93 -17.72
C THR A 111 9.76 -2.18 -17.12
N ARG A 112 10.59 -2.04 -16.08
CA ARG A 112 11.21 -3.20 -15.41
C ARG A 112 10.10 -4.20 -15.12
N PRO A 113 10.20 -5.45 -15.58
CA PRO A 113 9.15 -6.42 -15.35
C PRO A 113 8.88 -6.52 -13.86
N LYS A 114 7.59 -6.51 -13.48
CA LYS A 114 7.19 -6.66 -12.09
C LYS A 114 7.81 -7.94 -11.53
N ARG A 115 8.29 -7.90 -10.28
CA ARG A 115 8.79 -9.09 -9.60
C ARG A 115 7.70 -10.17 -9.63
N LEU A 116 8.06 -11.40 -10.01
CA LEU A 116 7.12 -12.51 -10.16
C LEU A 116 6.33 -12.78 -8.87
N THR A 117 6.96 -12.60 -7.71
CA THR A 117 6.33 -12.70 -6.38
C THR A 117 5.19 -11.70 -6.21
N SER A 118 5.36 -10.46 -6.66
CA SER A 118 4.31 -9.44 -6.61
C SER A 118 3.12 -9.81 -7.50
N VAL A 119 3.40 -10.34 -8.69
CA VAL A 119 2.36 -10.79 -9.63
C VAL A 119 1.59 -11.97 -9.04
N ASN A 120 2.30 -12.95 -8.46
CA ASN A 120 1.68 -14.11 -7.82
C ASN A 120 0.81 -13.70 -6.63
N ASN A 121 1.27 -12.79 -5.78
CA ASN A 121 0.48 -12.30 -4.66
C ASN A 121 -0.78 -11.57 -5.11
N GLU A 122 -0.69 -10.78 -6.19
CA GLU A 122 -1.85 -10.11 -6.79
C GLU A 122 -2.86 -11.13 -7.33
N ASN A 123 -2.39 -12.16 -8.05
CA ASN A 123 -3.23 -13.25 -8.54
C ASN A 123 -3.91 -14.01 -7.41
N ILE A 124 -3.22 -14.29 -6.30
CA ILE A 124 -3.84 -14.98 -5.15
C ILE A 124 -4.94 -14.11 -4.52
N LEU A 125 -4.76 -12.79 -4.47
CA LEU A 125 -5.81 -11.87 -3.96
C LEU A 125 -7.03 -11.82 -4.87
N VAL A 126 -6.82 -11.79 -6.19
CA VAL A 126 -7.91 -11.83 -7.17
C VAL A 126 -8.66 -13.16 -7.08
N GLN A 127 -7.94 -14.28 -7.03
CA GLN A 127 -8.55 -15.60 -6.89
C GLN A 127 -9.34 -15.71 -5.58
N ALA A 128 -8.80 -15.20 -4.45
CA ALA A 128 -9.52 -15.23 -3.18
C ALA A 128 -10.83 -14.44 -3.23
N LYS A 129 -10.86 -13.31 -3.96
CA LYS A 129 -12.09 -12.55 -4.19
C LYS A 129 -13.08 -13.35 -5.02
N GLU A 130 -12.64 -13.96 -6.12
CA GLU A 130 -13.50 -14.78 -6.98
C GLU A 130 -14.09 -15.98 -6.23
N ASP A 131 -13.27 -16.68 -5.46
CA ASP A 131 -13.70 -17.81 -4.64
C ASP A 131 -14.78 -17.38 -3.62
N TYR A 132 -14.65 -16.20 -3.01
CA TYR A 132 -15.67 -15.63 -2.13
C TYR A 132 -16.96 -15.27 -2.88
N LEU A 133 -16.86 -14.56 -4.01
CA LEU A 133 -18.03 -14.17 -4.82
C LEU A 133 -18.79 -15.39 -5.38
N ASN A 134 -18.08 -16.47 -5.68
CA ASN A 134 -18.66 -17.72 -6.15
C ASN A 134 -19.21 -18.60 -5.01
N GLY A 135 -19.10 -18.17 -3.75
CA GLY A 135 -19.56 -18.92 -2.57
C GLY A 135 -18.71 -20.15 -2.24
N LEU A 136 -17.50 -20.26 -2.78
CA LEU A 136 -16.53 -21.32 -2.46
C LEU A 136 -15.81 -21.05 -1.13
N LEU A 137 -15.78 -19.79 -0.70
CA LEU A 137 -15.27 -19.35 0.59
C LEU A 137 -16.34 -18.56 1.34
N ASP A 138 -16.46 -18.81 2.62
CA ASP A 138 -17.16 -17.94 3.55
C ASP A 138 -16.30 -16.70 3.89
N LEU A 139 -16.90 -15.75 4.60
CA LEU A 139 -16.21 -14.52 4.98
C LEU A 139 -14.98 -14.80 5.87
N ASP A 140 -15.08 -15.74 6.80
CA ASP A 140 -13.97 -16.12 7.68
C ASP A 140 -12.81 -16.77 6.90
N GLY A 141 -13.11 -17.68 5.97
CA GLY A 141 -12.13 -18.29 5.07
C GLY A 141 -11.45 -17.25 4.17
N TYR A 142 -12.23 -16.31 3.62
CA TYR A 142 -11.69 -15.19 2.85
C TYR A 142 -10.75 -14.34 3.71
N GLN A 143 -11.18 -13.99 4.93
CA GLN A 143 -10.40 -13.19 5.86
C GLN A 143 -9.08 -13.88 6.25
N LYS A 144 -9.11 -15.18 6.57
CA LYS A 144 -7.89 -15.95 6.89
C LYS A 144 -6.90 -15.95 5.73
N ARG A 145 -7.38 -16.13 4.49
CA ARG A 145 -6.53 -16.10 3.29
C ARG A 145 -5.88 -14.74 3.09
N LEU A 146 -6.63 -13.65 3.26
CA LEU A 146 -6.10 -12.29 3.24
C LEU A 146 -5.04 -12.04 4.34
N ARG A 147 -5.30 -12.45 5.58
CA ARG A 147 -4.33 -12.30 6.70
C ARG A 147 -3.02 -13.02 6.39
N SER A 148 -3.08 -14.25 5.89
CA SER A 148 -1.88 -15.03 5.53
C SER A 148 -1.01 -14.35 4.47
N LEU A 149 -1.62 -13.65 3.52
CA LEU A 149 -0.91 -12.88 2.50
C LEU A 149 -0.26 -11.63 3.10
N CYS A 150 -0.95 -10.94 4.01
CA CYS A 150 -0.39 -9.80 4.74
C CYS A 150 0.83 -10.19 5.58
N TYR A 151 0.78 -11.31 6.32
CA TYR A 151 1.93 -11.80 7.09
C TYR A 151 3.13 -12.12 6.19
N ARG A 152 2.88 -12.75 5.03
CA ARG A 152 3.93 -13.01 4.04
C ARG A 152 4.56 -11.70 3.54
N TYR A 153 3.78 -10.62 3.43
CA TYR A 153 4.27 -9.32 3.01
C TYR A 153 5.20 -8.67 4.06
N ILE A 154 4.81 -8.72 5.35
CA ILE A 154 5.60 -8.20 6.48
C ILE A 154 6.96 -8.91 6.56
N HIS A 155 6.97 -10.23 6.43
CA HIS A 155 8.22 -10.99 6.47
C HIS A 155 9.11 -10.79 5.25
N ILE A 156 8.54 -10.47 4.08
CA ILE A 156 9.34 -10.16 2.88
C ILE A 156 9.95 -8.76 2.97
N SER A 157 9.23 -7.76 3.48
CA SER A 157 9.78 -6.41 3.68
C SER A 157 10.94 -6.40 4.68
N ASP A 158 10.86 -7.19 5.75
CA ASP A 158 11.94 -7.32 6.74
C ASP A 158 13.22 -7.96 6.16
N THR A 159 13.08 -8.71 5.05
CA THR A 159 14.22 -9.35 4.36
C THR A 159 14.78 -8.50 3.22
N SER A 160 13.98 -7.66 2.56
CA SER A 160 14.47 -6.84 1.44
C SER A 160 15.37 -5.69 1.87
N ASP A 161 15.27 -5.23 3.11
CA ASP A 161 16.14 -4.17 3.65
C ASP A 161 17.59 -4.64 3.89
N LYS A 162 17.89 -5.94 3.69
CA LYS A 162 19.24 -6.52 3.88
C LYS A 162 20.00 -6.78 2.59
N ASP A 163 19.36 -6.72 1.43
CA ASP A 163 19.97 -7.12 0.15
C ASP A 163 20.47 -5.93 -0.69
N ASP A 164 20.26 -4.69 -0.23
CA ASP A 164 20.67 -3.47 -0.96
C ASP A 164 22.08 -2.95 -0.56
N GLU A 165 22.82 -3.63 0.32
CA GLU A 165 24.19 -3.23 0.72
C GLU A 165 25.34 -3.74 -0.19
N ASP A 166 25.08 -4.63 -1.16
CA ASP A 166 26.14 -5.39 -1.86
C ASP A 166 26.38 -5.01 -3.34
N TYR A 167 26.07 -3.77 -3.76
CA TYR A 167 26.41 -3.31 -5.12
C TYR A 167 27.70 -2.46 -5.14
N GLU A 168 28.86 -3.13 -5.22
CA GLU A 168 30.09 -2.48 -5.70
C GLU A 168 30.11 -2.42 -7.23
N PRO A 169 30.16 -1.21 -7.84
CA PRO A 169 30.30 -1.08 -9.28
C PRO A 169 31.72 -1.46 -9.70
N LYS A 170 31.85 -2.54 -10.49
CA LYS A 170 33.13 -2.92 -11.12
C LYS A 170 33.48 -1.88 -12.18
N HIS A 171 34.44 -1.01 -11.88
CA HIS A 171 35.11 -0.19 -12.86
C HIS A 171 36.03 -1.06 -13.73
N SER A 172 35.83 -1.02 -15.05
CA SER A 172 36.80 -1.47 -16.05
C SER A 172 37.66 -0.30 -16.49
#